data_AF-A0A6A4LQB9-F1
#
_entry.id   AF-A0A6A4LQB9-F1
#
_cell.length_a   1.000
_cell.length_b   1.000
_cell.length_c   1.000
_cell.angle_alpha   90.00
_cell.angle_beta   90.00
_cell.angle_gamma   90.00
#
_symmetry.space_group_name_H-M   'P 1'
#
loop_
_entity.id
_entity.type
_entity.pdbx_description
1 polymer ?
#
loop_
_entity_poly.entity_id
_entity_poly.type
_entity_poly.pdbx_seq_one_letter_code
_entity_poly.pdbx_strand_id
1 'polypeptide(L)'
;MLKAVSLFGRKKTIRPFKNFYAEWIETLRTTLLPVLRQSMSSNSPHHHLPTHVDTVHTHFQSYYAALDLAASSHNDVAQLLYPDHRNPLESPFLWLGDLHPYLFTNLLRSFLNDDFDLKESGERLDLGLAGRDWNVVTAWGSPSTGLTSRVEQIECGLRLMVPAISARFRDAQKGFVERVGAEWGRSEREEGAKGGIEEALEAEMDEMTGVFLDANRLRRSVLSDIMGATSVYQAALFLEGLAQFIVGLRDHALLGQFERCKMVINS
;
A
#
# COMPACT_ATOMS: atom_id res chain seq x y z
N MET A 1 -17.38 45.14 21.70
CA MET A 1 -17.34 43.81 22.34
C MET A 1 -16.56 42.88 21.41
N LEU A 2 -15.40 42.41 21.83
CA LEU A 2 -14.52 41.50 21.10
C LEU A 2 -14.25 40.29 21.99
N LYS A 3 -14.10 39.12 21.36
CA LYS A 3 -13.75 37.77 21.87
C LYS A 3 -14.93 36.78 21.83
N ALA A 4 -14.78 35.54 21.37
CA ALA A 4 -13.61 34.78 20.95
C ALA A 4 -14.03 33.71 19.94
N VAL A 5 -13.26 33.54 18.86
CA VAL A 5 -13.29 32.30 18.08
C VAL A 5 -12.10 31.48 18.56
N SER A 6 -12.41 30.38 19.25
CA SER A 6 -11.44 29.40 19.71
C SER A 6 -10.87 28.65 18.50
N LEU A 7 -9.69 29.05 18.04
CA LEU A 7 -8.85 28.24 17.18
C LEU A 7 -8.32 27.07 18.01
N PHE A 8 -8.97 25.92 17.88
CA PHE A 8 -8.44 24.65 18.36
C PHE A 8 -7.12 24.38 17.64
N GLY A 9 -6.02 24.64 18.33
CA GLY A 9 -4.70 24.20 17.92
C GLY A 9 -4.68 22.69 17.80
N ARG A 10 -4.71 22.18 16.55
CA ARG A 10 -4.27 20.82 16.23
C ARG A 10 -2.86 20.68 16.78
N LYS A 11 -2.70 19.90 17.84
CA LYS A 11 -1.39 19.47 18.32
C LYS A 11 -0.69 18.78 17.15
N LYS A 12 0.32 19.44 16.60
CA LYS A 12 1.22 18.89 15.58
C LYS A 12 1.86 17.63 16.18
N THR A 13 1.51 16.46 15.67
CA THR A 13 2.25 15.24 15.98
C THR A 13 3.53 15.28 15.15
N ILE A 14 4.62 15.74 15.77
CA ILE A 14 5.98 15.87 15.22
C ILE A 14 6.63 14.48 15.10
N ARG A 15 5.95 13.53 14.44
CA ARG A 15 6.51 12.21 14.20
C ARG A 15 6.61 12.01 12.70
N PRO A 16 7.83 11.96 12.13
CA PRO A 16 8.03 11.64 10.72
C PRO A 16 7.33 10.33 10.36
N PHE A 17 6.67 10.29 9.21
CA PHE A 17 5.95 9.10 8.75
C PHE A 17 6.87 7.85 8.69
N LYS A 18 8.13 8.04 8.32
CA LYS A 18 9.18 7.00 8.33
C LYS A 18 9.27 6.24 9.67
N ASN A 19 9.17 6.96 10.80
CA ASN A 19 9.21 6.34 12.11
C ASN A 19 7.94 5.54 12.37
N PHE A 20 6.77 6.03 11.94
CA PHE A 20 5.52 5.27 12.00
C PHE A 20 5.61 4.00 11.17
N TYR A 21 6.06 4.10 9.92
CA TYR A 21 6.24 2.96 9.03
C TYR A 21 7.17 1.89 9.64
N ALA A 22 8.29 2.30 10.24
CA ALA A 22 9.24 1.40 10.88
C ALA A 22 8.61 0.61 12.05
N GLU A 23 7.83 1.26 12.91
CA GLU A 23 7.11 0.56 13.99
C GLU A 23 5.95 -0.30 13.46
N TRP A 24 5.26 0.19 12.42
CA TRP A 24 4.16 -0.53 11.79
C TRP A 24 4.62 -1.85 11.17
N ILE A 25 5.72 -1.83 10.41
CA ILE A 25 6.27 -3.03 9.77
C ILE A 25 6.87 -3.99 10.79
N GLU A 26 7.49 -3.47 11.85
CA GLU A 26 8.03 -4.29 12.93
C GLU A 26 6.89 -5.01 13.68
N THR A 27 5.82 -4.28 14.01
CA THR A 27 4.61 -4.87 14.64
C THR A 27 3.99 -5.97 13.76
N LEU A 28 3.94 -5.73 12.44
CA LEU A 28 3.45 -6.74 11.50
C LEU A 28 4.32 -8.00 11.52
N ARG A 29 5.64 -7.83 11.51
CA ARG A 29 6.64 -8.91 11.46
C ARG A 29 6.71 -9.73 12.75
N THR A 30 6.83 -9.07 13.90
CA THR A 30 7.16 -9.74 15.17
C THR A 30 5.94 -10.17 15.97
N THR A 31 4.78 -9.55 15.73
CA THR A 31 3.59 -9.75 16.55
C THR A 31 2.44 -10.32 15.74
N LEU A 32 1.98 -9.58 14.73
CA LEU A 32 0.73 -9.91 14.05
C LEU A 32 0.84 -11.14 13.14
N LEU A 33 1.90 -11.22 12.34
CA LEU A 33 2.11 -12.36 11.44
C LEU A 33 2.30 -13.70 12.22
N PRO A 34 3.11 -13.77 13.29
CA PRO A 34 3.21 -14.98 14.13
C PRO A 34 1.87 -15.37 14.78
N VAL A 35 1.12 -14.41 15.33
CA VAL A 35 -0.17 -14.69 15.98
C VAL A 35 -1.22 -15.19 14.96
N LEU A 36 -1.25 -14.60 13.76
CA LEU A 36 -2.13 -15.06 12.69
C LEU A 36 -1.80 -16.51 12.29
N ARG A 37 -0.52 -16.82 12.09
CA ARG A 37 -0.03 -18.18 11.78
C ARG A 37 -0.41 -19.19 12.87
N GLN A 38 -0.20 -18.83 14.13
CA GLN A 38 -0.56 -19.68 15.27
C GLN A 38 -2.08 -19.96 15.27
N SER A 39 -2.89 -18.95 14.97
CA SER A 39 -4.35 -19.08 14.92
C SER A 39 -4.86 -19.98 13.80
N MET A 40 -4.07 -20.18 12.76
CA MET A 40 -4.35 -21.09 11.63
C MET A 40 -3.79 -22.50 11.83
N SER A 41 -3.05 -22.75 12.92
CA SER A 41 -2.53 -24.08 13.24
C SER A 41 -3.64 -24.99 13.79
N SER A 42 -3.54 -26.29 13.51
CA SER A 42 -4.49 -27.32 13.99
C SER A 42 -4.60 -27.38 15.51
N ASN A 43 -3.62 -26.86 16.24
CA ASN A 43 -3.57 -26.89 17.71
C ASN A 43 -4.20 -25.64 18.36
N SER A 44 -4.71 -24.70 17.58
CA SER A 44 -5.25 -23.44 18.10
C SER A 44 -6.79 -23.45 18.17
N PRO A 45 -7.40 -22.85 19.21
CA PRO A 45 -8.84 -22.66 19.25
C PRO A 45 -9.32 -21.77 18.10
N HIS A 46 -10.17 -22.28 17.22
CA HIS A 46 -10.62 -21.58 16.00
C HIS A 46 -11.41 -20.28 16.25
N HIS A 47 -11.95 -20.08 17.45
CA HIS A 47 -12.78 -18.92 17.77
C HIS A 47 -12.01 -17.60 17.81
N HIS A 48 -10.68 -17.63 17.88
CA HIS A 48 -9.84 -16.43 17.87
C HIS A 48 -9.44 -15.97 16.46
N LEU A 49 -9.57 -16.83 15.44
CA LEU A 49 -9.13 -16.51 14.08
C LEU A 49 -9.84 -15.27 13.50
N PRO A 50 -11.18 -15.09 13.63
CA PRO A 50 -11.84 -13.88 13.15
C PRO A 50 -11.28 -12.61 13.78
N THR A 51 -11.00 -12.62 15.09
CA THR A 51 -10.44 -11.48 15.82
C THR A 51 -9.03 -11.15 15.34
N HIS A 52 -8.18 -12.15 15.10
CA HIS A 52 -6.83 -11.93 14.61
C HIS A 52 -6.82 -11.46 13.15
N VAL A 53 -7.72 -11.98 12.31
CA VAL A 53 -7.95 -11.48 10.94
C VAL A 53 -8.34 -9.99 10.98
N ASP A 54 -9.30 -9.63 11.82
CA ASP A 54 -9.74 -8.23 11.96
C ASP A 54 -8.63 -7.32 12.50
N THR A 55 -7.82 -7.82 13.45
CA THR A 55 -6.66 -7.09 13.98
C THR A 55 -5.64 -6.78 12.88
N VAL A 56 -5.29 -7.77 12.06
CA VAL A 56 -4.34 -7.60 10.95
C VAL A 56 -4.93 -6.68 9.88
N HIS A 57 -6.21 -6.83 9.55
CA HIS A 57 -6.88 -5.94 8.59
C HIS A 57 -6.89 -4.49 9.10
N THR A 58 -7.24 -4.27 10.38
CA THR A 58 -7.21 -2.95 11.02
C THR A 58 -5.80 -2.38 11.05
N HIS A 59 -4.77 -3.20 11.24
CA HIS A 59 -3.37 -2.77 11.14
C HIS A 59 -3.05 -2.21 9.76
N PHE A 60 -3.48 -2.87 8.68
CA PHE A 60 -3.35 -2.33 7.32
C PHE A 60 -4.16 -1.05 7.10
N GLN A 61 -5.39 -0.96 7.61
CA GLN A 61 -6.21 0.26 7.50
C GLN A 61 -5.55 1.43 8.27
N SER A 62 -4.95 1.17 9.43
CA SER A 62 -4.26 2.18 10.24
C SER A 62 -3.07 2.79 9.50
N TYR A 63 -2.39 1.98 8.67
CA TYR A 63 -1.28 2.43 7.85
C TYR A 63 -1.70 3.45 6.80
N TYR A 64 -2.75 3.16 6.04
CA TYR A 64 -3.26 4.12 5.06
C TYR A 64 -3.90 5.35 5.72
N ALA A 65 -4.54 5.20 6.88
CA ALA A 65 -5.02 6.34 7.65
C ALA A 65 -3.85 7.26 8.10
N ALA A 66 -2.72 6.68 8.49
CA ALA A 66 -1.53 7.44 8.84
C ALA A 66 -0.90 8.14 7.62
N LEU A 67 -0.94 7.54 6.44
CA LEU A 67 -0.54 8.20 5.18
C LEU A 67 -1.43 9.39 4.86
N ASP A 68 -2.75 9.24 4.97
CA ASP A 68 -3.71 10.32 4.71
C ASP A 68 -3.47 11.50 5.67
N LEU A 69 -3.22 11.20 6.94
CA LEU A 69 -2.85 12.20 7.94
C LEU A 69 -1.50 12.87 7.62
N ALA A 70 -0.49 12.10 7.21
CA ALA A 70 0.82 12.63 6.86
C ALA A 70 0.74 13.58 5.66
N ALA A 71 0.00 13.20 4.60
CA ALA A 71 -0.21 14.02 3.42
C ALA A 71 -0.93 15.33 3.77
N SER A 72 -1.93 15.26 4.65
CA SER A 72 -2.77 16.42 5.02
C SER A 72 -2.15 17.36 6.06
N SER A 73 -1.08 16.97 6.76
CA SER A 73 -0.60 17.70 7.95
C SER A 73 0.67 18.52 7.73
N HIS A 74 1.47 18.18 6.72
CA HIS A 74 2.82 18.72 6.57
C HIS A 74 3.13 19.37 5.22
N ASN A 75 2.17 19.42 4.30
CA ASN A 75 2.36 19.92 2.93
C ASN A 75 3.60 19.34 2.22
N ASP A 76 3.99 18.12 2.60
CA ASP A 76 5.16 17.42 2.07
C ASP A 76 4.75 16.07 1.48
N VAL A 77 3.74 16.14 0.60
CA VAL A 77 3.35 15.00 -0.22
C VAL A 77 4.50 14.52 -1.11
N ALA A 78 5.50 15.38 -1.40
CA ALA A 78 6.70 15.02 -2.14
C ALA A 78 7.51 13.93 -1.42
N GLN A 79 7.72 14.04 -0.10
CA GLN A 79 8.36 12.97 0.68
C GLN A 79 7.57 11.65 0.70
N LEU A 80 6.25 11.71 0.55
CA LEU A 80 5.40 10.52 0.49
C LEU A 80 5.38 9.89 -0.91
N LEU A 81 5.41 10.71 -1.96
CA LEU A 81 5.50 10.26 -3.35
C LEU A 81 6.88 9.67 -3.68
N TYR A 82 7.93 10.18 -3.03
CA TYR A 82 9.32 9.77 -3.21
C TYR A 82 9.95 9.39 -1.86
N PRO A 83 9.52 8.27 -1.25
CA PRO A 83 9.92 7.90 0.10
C PRO A 83 11.38 7.45 0.18
N ASP A 84 12.18 8.16 0.98
CA ASP A 84 13.59 7.88 1.26
C ASP A 84 13.82 6.59 2.09
N HIS A 85 12.76 6.11 2.73
CA HIS A 85 12.80 4.99 3.67
C HIS A 85 12.45 3.64 3.04
N ARG A 86 12.05 3.64 1.77
CA ARG A 86 11.78 2.43 1.00
C ARG A 86 13.07 1.91 0.42
N ASN A 87 13.21 0.59 0.46
CA ASN A 87 14.40 -0.06 -0.09
C ASN A 87 14.24 -0.31 -1.61
N PRO A 88 15.33 -0.58 -2.34
CA PRO A 88 15.27 -0.79 -3.79
C PRO A 88 14.41 -1.99 -4.24
N LEU A 89 14.23 -3.02 -3.41
CA LEU A 89 13.34 -4.15 -3.71
C LEU A 89 11.85 -3.77 -3.67
N GLU A 90 11.49 -2.76 -2.88
CA GLU A 90 10.12 -2.27 -2.79
C GLU A 90 9.76 -1.41 -4.00
N SER A 91 10.73 -0.69 -4.56
CA SER A 91 10.51 0.33 -5.62
C SER A 91 9.68 -0.15 -6.83
N PRO A 92 9.87 -1.36 -7.39
CA PRO A 92 9.08 -1.83 -8.53
C PRO A 92 7.60 -2.01 -8.24
N PHE A 93 7.22 -2.12 -6.96
CA PHE A 93 5.83 -2.32 -6.54
C PHE A 93 5.12 -1.02 -6.18
N LEU A 94 5.85 0.10 -6.16
CA LEU A 94 5.30 1.41 -5.79
C LEU A 94 4.66 2.10 -7.00
N TRP A 95 3.53 2.72 -6.76
CA TRP A 95 2.79 3.58 -7.68
C TRP A 95 2.28 4.75 -6.85
N LEU A 96 2.61 6.01 -7.16
CA LEU A 96 2.19 7.17 -6.36
C LEU A 96 2.49 7.00 -4.85
N GLY A 97 3.77 6.73 -4.54
CA GLY A 97 4.30 6.66 -3.17
C GLY A 97 4.09 5.34 -2.41
N ASP A 98 3.25 4.43 -2.89
CA ASP A 98 2.98 3.16 -2.19
C ASP A 98 2.52 2.02 -3.11
N LEU A 99 2.27 0.83 -2.55
CA LEU A 99 1.89 -0.39 -3.26
C LEU A 99 0.84 -0.14 -4.36
N HIS A 100 1.12 -0.64 -5.55
CA HIS A 100 0.15 -0.62 -6.63
C HIS A 100 -1.09 -1.47 -6.25
N PRO A 101 -2.33 -0.96 -6.40
CA PRO A 101 -3.53 -1.71 -5.99
C PRO A 101 -3.75 -3.05 -6.70
N TYR A 102 -3.24 -3.25 -7.92
CA TYR A 102 -3.24 -4.56 -8.59
C TYR A 102 -2.42 -5.61 -7.85
N LEU A 103 -1.50 -5.23 -6.96
CA LEU A 103 -0.77 -6.18 -6.14
C LEU A 103 -1.72 -7.01 -5.27
N PHE A 104 -2.77 -6.39 -4.72
CA PHE A 104 -3.76 -7.10 -3.91
C PHE A 104 -4.55 -8.11 -4.75
N THR A 105 -4.99 -7.73 -5.95
CA THR A 105 -5.74 -8.64 -6.83
C THR A 105 -4.84 -9.72 -7.42
N ASN A 106 -3.59 -9.40 -7.76
CA ASN A 106 -2.63 -10.39 -8.27
C ASN A 106 -2.28 -11.43 -7.20
N LEU A 107 -2.06 -10.99 -5.97
CA LEU A 107 -1.88 -11.89 -4.83
C LEU A 107 -3.15 -12.74 -4.60
N LEU A 108 -4.34 -12.14 -4.68
CA LEU A 108 -5.57 -12.90 -4.56
C LEU A 108 -5.72 -13.95 -5.67
N ARG A 109 -5.36 -13.59 -6.91
CA ARG A 109 -5.38 -14.49 -8.07
C ARG A 109 -4.38 -15.63 -7.95
N SER A 110 -3.24 -15.44 -7.28
CA SER A 110 -2.32 -16.57 -7.05
C SER A 110 -2.96 -17.66 -6.19
N PHE A 111 -3.82 -17.32 -5.23
CA PHE A 111 -4.58 -18.31 -4.47
C PHE A 111 -5.72 -18.97 -5.26
N LEU A 112 -6.27 -18.28 -6.27
CA LEU A 112 -7.37 -18.79 -7.10
C LEU A 112 -6.89 -19.67 -8.26
N ASN A 113 -5.68 -19.41 -8.75
CA ASN A 113 -5.07 -20.13 -9.86
C ASN A 113 -4.14 -21.27 -9.40
N ASP A 114 -3.89 -21.39 -8.09
CA ASP A 114 -3.32 -22.60 -7.49
C ASP A 114 -4.36 -23.72 -7.59
N ASP A 115 -4.47 -24.31 -8.78
CA ASP A 115 -5.18 -25.57 -8.96
C ASP A 115 -4.56 -26.56 -7.97
N PHE A 116 -5.36 -27.08 -7.05
CA PHE A 116 -4.97 -28.14 -6.14
C PHE A 116 -4.83 -29.45 -6.93
N ASP A 117 -3.86 -29.51 -7.83
CA ASP A 117 -3.35 -30.76 -8.34
C ASP A 117 -2.63 -31.45 -7.18
N LEU A 118 -3.40 -32.22 -6.41
CA LEU A 118 -2.90 -33.21 -5.43
C LEU A 118 -2.08 -34.33 -6.10
N LYS A 119 -1.65 -34.15 -7.35
CA LYS A 119 -0.84 -35.06 -8.13
C LYS A 119 0.33 -34.27 -8.74
N GLU A 120 1.52 -34.56 -8.23
CA GLU A 120 2.80 -34.30 -8.90
C GLU A 120 3.24 -32.83 -9.09
N SER A 121 3.67 -32.17 -8.01
CA SER A 121 4.84 -31.27 -8.13
C SER A 121 5.37 -30.89 -6.74
N GLY A 122 6.65 -31.16 -6.51
CA GLY A 122 7.37 -30.93 -5.26
C GLY A 122 7.83 -29.49 -5.02
N GLU A 123 7.36 -28.51 -5.80
CA GLU A 123 7.65 -27.10 -5.58
C GLU A 123 6.35 -26.34 -5.32
N ARG A 124 5.78 -26.56 -4.12
CA ARG A 124 4.80 -25.64 -3.55
C ARG A 124 5.49 -24.30 -3.30
N LEU A 125 4.78 -23.18 -3.49
CA LEU A 125 5.02 -22.02 -2.62
C LEU A 125 4.85 -22.56 -1.20
N ASP A 126 5.96 -22.81 -0.50
CA ASP A 126 5.94 -23.34 0.86
C ASP A 126 5.39 -22.27 1.80
N LEU A 127 4.07 -22.07 1.75
CA LEU A 127 3.31 -21.25 2.67
C LEU A 127 3.27 -21.88 4.08
N GLY A 128 4.11 -22.89 4.36
CA GLY A 128 4.12 -23.59 5.64
C GLY A 128 2.77 -24.23 5.92
N LEU A 129 2.19 -24.92 4.93
CA LEU A 129 0.89 -25.60 5.07
C LEU A 129 0.96 -26.84 5.99
N ALA A 130 2.17 -27.32 6.30
CA ALA A 130 2.39 -28.39 7.26
C ALA A 130 1.97 -27.95 8.67
N GLY A 131 1.04 -28.68 9.30
CA GLY A 131 0.55 -28.38 10.67
C GLY A 131 -0.59 -27.36 10.75
N ARG A 132 -1.23 -27.02 9.62
CA ARG A 132 -2.40 -26.14 9.55
C ARG A 132 -3.72 -26.89 9.65
N ASP A 133 -4.74 -26.17 10.12
CA ASP A 133 -6.10 -26.68 10.15
C ASP A 133 -6.61 -27.05 8.73
N TRP A 134 -7.39 -28.12 8.63
CA TRP A 134 -7.93 -28.59 7.34
C TRP A 134 -8.75 -27.51 6.62
N ASN A 135 -9.54 -26.73 7.35
CA ASN A 135 -10.34 -25.64 6.79
C ASN A 135 -9.48 -24.53 6.19
N VAL A 136 -8.26 -24.33 6.72
CA VAL A 136 -7.28 -23.39 6.16
C VAL A 136 -6.68 -24.00 4.89
N VAL A 137 -6.25 -25.25 4.92
CA VAL A 137 -5.62 -25.93 3.78
C VAL A 137 -6.54 -25.96 2.56
N THR A 138 -7.84 -26.18 2.75
CA THR A 138 -8.81 -26.28 1.66
C THR A 138 -9.57 -24.98 1.36
N ALA A 139 -9.21 -23.87 2.01
CA ALA A 139 -9.95 -22.60 1.93
C ALA A 139 -10.11 -22.07 0.49
N TRP A 140 -9.15 -22.38 -0.38
CA TRP A 140 -9.12 -21.97 -1.79
C TRP A 140 -9.46 -23.09 -2.77
N GLY A 141 -9.71 -24.32 -2.30
CA GLY A 141 -9.91 -25.49 -3.17
C GLY A 141 -11.21 -25.48 -3.98
N SER A 142 -12.13 -24.56 -3.69
CA SER A 142 -13.35 -24.32 -4.46
C SER A 142 -13.85 -22.90 -4.21
N PRO A 143 -13.26 -21.88 -4.87
CA PRO A 143 -13.68 -20.50 -4.66
C PRO A 143 -15.13 -20.31 -5.11
N SER A 144 -15.89 -19.52 -4.34
CA SER A 144 -17.30 -19.29 -4.67
C SER A 144 -17.44 -18.44 -5.92
N THR A 145 -18.51 -18.66 -6.69
CA THR A 145 -18.83 -17.82 -7.86
C THR A 145 -18.97 -16.34 -7.48
N GLY A 146 -19.46 -16.08 -6.28
CA GLY A 146 -19.53 -14.73 -5.70
C GLY A 146 -18.16 -14.10 -5.49
N LEU A 147 -17.19 -14.85 -4.97
CA LEU A 147 -15.81 -14.37 -4.81
C LEU A 147 -15.18 -14.05 -6.16
N THR A 148 -15.24 -14.98 -7.13
CA THR A 148 -14.69 -14.75 -8.48
C THR A 148 -15.30 -13.53 -9.15
N SER A 149 -16.63 -13.38 -9.11
CA SER A 149 -17.30 -12.20 -9.67
C SER A 149 -16.90 -10.90 -8.95
N ARG A 150 -16.69 -10.95 -7.63
CA ARG A 150 -16.24 -9.78 -6.86
C ARG A 150 -14.81 -9.38 -7.24
N VAL A 151 -13.91 -10.34 -7.45
CA VAL A 151 -12.55 -10.06 -7.94
C VAL A 151 -12.58 -9.40 -9.31
N GLU A 152 -13.40 -9.91 -10.24
CA GLU A 152 -13.56 -9.32 -11.58
C GLU A 152 -14.11 -7.89 -11.51
N GLN A 153 -15.06 -7.61 -10.62
CA GLN A 153 -15.59 -6.27 -10.38
C GLN A 153 -14.51 -5.32 -9.86
N ILE A 154 -13.72 -5.75 -8.89
CA ILE A 154 -12.60 -4.97 -8.34
C ILE A 154 -11.59 -4.65 -9.45
N GLU A 155 -11.18 -5.65 -10.24
CA GLU A 155 -10.24 -5.48 -11.35
C GLU A 155 -10.79 -4.58 -12.47
N CYS A 156 -12.09 -4.65 -12.75
CA CYS A 156 -12.78 -3.73 -13.66
C CYS A 156 -12.72 -2.28 -13.14
N GLY A 157 -13.01 -2.07 -11.86
CA GLY A 157 -12.88 -0.77 -11.21
C GLY A 157 -11.44 -0.24 -11.27
N LEU A 158 -10.45 -1.09 -11.01
CA LEU A 158 -9.03 -0.73 -11.11
C LEU A 158 -8.62 -0.31 -12.52
N ARG A 159 -9.13 -0.99 -13.55
CA ARG A 159 -8.86 -0.64 -14.96
C ARG A 159 -9.33 0.76 -15.33
N LEU A 160 -10.32 1.29 -14.62
CA LEU A 160 -10.81 2.65 -14.81
C LEU A 160 -10.09 3.65 -13.90
N MET A 161 -9.92 3.32 -12.63
CA MET A 161 -9.43 4.26 -11.61
C MET A 161 -7.93 4.48 -11.66
N VAL A 162 -7.13 3.43 -11.87
CA VAL A 162 -5.65 3.56 -11.90
C VAL A 162 -5.21 4.48 -13.04
N PRO A 163 -5.69 4.32 -14.30
CA PRO A 163 -5.33 5.25 -15.37
C PRO A 163 -5.83 6.67 -15.14
N ALA A 164 -7.04 6.84 -14.59
CA ALA A 164 -7.61 8.16 -14.31
C ALA A 164 -6.79 8.94 -13.28
N ILE A 165 -6.44 8.32 -12.15
CA ILE A 165 -5.60 8.94 -11.11
C ILE A 165 -4.20 9.23 -11.68
N SER A 166 -3.63 8.30 -12.46
CA SER A 166 -2.32 8.49 -13.09
C SER A 166 -2.32 9.61 -14.14
N ALA A 167 -3.42 9.80 -14.86
CA ALA A 167 -3.58 10.91 -15.80
C ALA A 167 -3.61 12.24 -15.05
N ARG A 168 -4.43 12.34 -14.00
CA ARG A 168 -4.50 13.52 -13.13
C ARG A 168 -3.14 13.90 -12.54
N PHE A 169 -2.37 12.91 -12.07
CA PHE A 169 -0.99 13.12 -11.63
C PHE A 169 -0.11 13.74 -12.73
N ARG A 170 -0.12 13.15 -13.94
CA ARG A 170 0.71 13.66 -15.06
C ARG A 170 0.27 15.05 -15.52
N ASP A 171 -1.03 15.31 -15.54
CA ASP A 171 -1.59 16.60 -15.97
C ASP A 171 -1.23 17.71 -14.99
N ALA A 172 -1.24 17.41 -13.68
CA ALA A 172 -0.74 18.32 -12.64
C ALA A 172 0.75 18.65 -12.86
N GLN A 173 1.60 17.62 -12.95
CA GLN A 173 3.05 17.81 -13.20
C GLN A 173 3.32 18.61 -14.48
N LYS A 174 2.61 18.31 -15.56
CA LYS A 174 2.71 19.04 -16.81
C LYS A 174 2.32 20.51 -16.62
N GLY A 175 1.18 20.77 -15.97
CA GLY A 175 0.70 22.12 -15.70
C GLY A 175 1.67 22.92 -14.83
N PHE A 176 2.30 22.30 -13.85
CA PHE A 176 3.36 22.93 -13.05
C PHE A 176 4.57 23.33 -13.90
N VAL A 177 5.10 22.40 -14.71
CA VAL A 177 6.25 22.68 -15.59
C VAL A 177 5.95 23.79 -16.59
N GLU A 178 4.73 23.82 -17.16
CA GLU A 178 4.29 24.89 -18.06
C GLU A 178 4.24 26.26 -17.36
N ARG A 179 3.68 26.32 -16.13
CA ARG A 179 3.63 27.56 -15.32
C ARG A 179 5.02 28.06 -14.95
N VAL A 180 5.88 27.17 -14.44
CA VAL A 180 7.25 27.52 -14.06
C VAL A 180 8.06 27.96 -15.27
N GLY A 181 7.94 27.27 -16.41
CA GLY A 181 8.64 27.65 -17.64
C GLY A 181 8.21 29.03 -18.15
N ALA A 182 6.91 29.36 -18.07
CA ALA A 182 6.41 30.67 -18.43
C ALA A 182 6.91 31.78 -17.50
N GLU A 183 6.95 31.54 -16.18
CA GLU A 183 7.47 32.50 -15.19
C GLU A 183 8.99 32.68 -15.30
N TRP A 184 9.74 31.62 -15.56
CA TRP A 184 11.19 31.71 -15.78
C TRP A 184 11.51 32.59 -17.00
N GLY A 185 10.78 32.41 -18.11
CA GLY A 185 10.94 33.25 -19.30
C GLY A 185 10.59 34.72 -19.08
N ARG A 186 9.77 35.04 -18.06
CA ARG A 186 9.46 36.40 -17.61
C ARG A 186 10.49 36.95 -16.61
N SER A 187 11.09 36.10 -15.78
CA SER A 187 12.07 36.46 -14.74
C SER A 187 13.34 37.10 -15.27
N GLU A 188 13.75 36.83 -16.51
CA GLU A 188 14.88 37.52 -17.15
C GLU A 188 14.61 39.03 -17.34
N ARG A 189 13.37 39.48 -17.11
CA ARG A 189 12.93 40.86 -17.32
C ARG A 189 12.45 41.60 -16.05
N GLU A 190 12.04 40.92 -14.96
CA GLU A 190 11.51 41.56 -13.73
C GLU A 190 11.67 40.72 -12.44
N GLU A 191 11.73 41.38 -11.27
CA GLU A 191 11.85 40.79 -9.91
C GLU A 191 10.62 39.98 -9.43
N GLY A 192 9.50 39.99 -10.16
CA GLY A 192 8.22 39.38 -9.76
C GLY A 192 8.10 37.85 -9.96
N ALA A 193 9.01 37.23 -10.71
CA ALA A 193 8.90 35.81 -11.09
C ALA A 193 9.05 34.84 -9.90
N LYS A 194 9.69 35.26 -8.80
CA LYS A 194 9.83 34.42 -7.60
C LYS A 194 8.46 34.11 -6.96
N GLY A 195 7.54 35.07 -6.97
CA GLY A 195 6.19 34.88 -6.41
C GLY A 195 5.32 33.94 -7.26
N GLY A 196 5.40 34.05 -8.58
CA GLY A 196 4.65 33.17 -9.49
C GLY A 196 5.10 31.70 -9.44
N ILE A 197 6.41 31.45 -9.23
CA ILE A 197 6.94 30.08 -9.04
C ILE A 197 6.44 29.49 -7.72
N GLU A 198 6.40 30.30 -6.64
CA GLU A 198 5.91 29.86 -5.32
C GLU A 198 4.43 29.50 -5.37
N GLU A 199 3.58 30.34 -6.00
CA GLU A 199 2.16 30.05 -6.21
C GLU A 199 1.94 28.79 -7.06
N ALA A 200 2.71 28.65 -8.15
CA ALA A 200 2.63 27.47 -9.01
C ALA A 200 3.00 26.18 -8.27
N LEU A 201 3.98 26.25 -7.35
CA LEU A 201 4.41 25.14 -6.50
C LEU A 201 3.35 24.80 -5.44
N GLU A 202 2.74 25.79 -4.79
CA GLU A 202 1.69 25.55 -3.80
C GLU A 202 0.47 24.86 -4.44
N ALA A 203 0.00 25.36 -5.58
CA ALA A 203 -1.09 24.74 -6.32
C ALA A 203 -0.76 23.30 -6.79
N GLU A 204 0.49 23.04 -7.17
CA GLU A 204 0.94 21.70 -7.53
C GLU A 204 0.92 20.75 -6.32
N MET A 205 1.44 21.20 -5.18
CA MET A 205 1.49 20.40 -3.95
C MET A 205 0.09 20.07 -3.42
N ASP A 206 -0.85 21.00 -3.53
CA ASP A 206 -2.26 20.77 -3.17
C ASP A 206 -2.91 19.72 -4.08
N GLU A 207 -2.71 19.81 -5.39
CA GLU A 207 -3.25 18.84 -6.35
C GLU A 207 -2.61 17.46 -6.18
N MET A 208 -1.30 17.40 -5.95
CA MET A 208 -0.57 16.17 -5.63
C MET A 208 -1.06 15.52 -4.35
N THR A 209 -1.41 16.32 -3.33
CA THR A 209 -2.03 15.83 -2.10
C THR A 209 -3.38 15.19 -2.42
N GLY A 210 -4.22 15.83 -3.23
CA GLY A 210 -5.49 15.27 -3.68
C GLY A 210 -5.35 13.93 -4.41
N VAL A 211 -4.42 13.86 -5.38
CA VAL A 211 -4.10 12.64 -6.14
C VAL A 211 -3.62 11.52 -5.21
N PHE A 212 -2.74 11.84 -4.26
CA PHE A 212 -2.20 10.88 -3.31
C PHE A 212 -3.28 10.29 -2.40
N LEU A 213 -4.18 11.14 -1.89
CA LEU A 213 -5.31 10.71 -1.06
C LEU A 213 -6.28 9.81 -1.84
N ASP A 214 -6.55 10.12 -3.12
CA ASP A 214 -7.39 9.26 -3.97
C ASP A 214 -6.74 7.90 -4.22
N ALA A 215 -5.43 7.87 -4.45
CA ALA A 215 -4.68 6.61 -4.58
C ALA A 215 -4.76 5.77 -3.30
N ASN A 216 -4.59 6.38 -2.11
CA ASN A 216 -4.74 5.69 -0.83
C ASN A 216 -6.15 5.18 -0.61
N ARG A 217 -7.17 5.99 -0.93
CA ARG A 217 -8.57 5.58 -0.85
C ARG A 217 -8.86 4.38 -1.72
N LEU A 218 -8.29 4.33 -2.93
CA LEU A 218 -8.41 3.18 -3.82
C LEU A 218 -7.78 1.93 -3.21
N ARG A 219 -6.54 2.00 -2.68
CA ARG A 219 -5.87 0.87 -2.01
C ARG A 219 -6.70 0.32 -0.85
N ARG A 220 -7.22 1.22 0.00
CA ARG A 220 -8.07 0.86 1.14
C ARG A 220 -9.38 0.22 0.70
N SER A 221 -10.03 0.75 -0.33
CA SER A 221 -11.28 0.19 -0.87
C SER A 221 -11.06 -1.22 -1.39
N VAL A 222 -10.02 -1.43 -2.21
CA VAL A 222 -9.69 -2.75 -2.77
C VAL A 222 -9.44 -3.76 -1.66
N LEU A 223 -8.64 -3.38 -0.65
CA LEU A 223 -8.37 -4.26 0.48
C LEU A 223 -9.68 -4.61 1.22
N SER A 224 -10.50 -3.62 1.57
CA SER A 224 -11.79 -3.85 2.22
C SER A 224 -12.74 -4.71 1.37
N ASP A 225 -12.76 -4.50 0.05
CA ASP A 225 -13.61 -5.25 -0.88
C ASP A 225 -13.19 -6.72 -0.99
N ILE A 226 -11.88 -7.00 -0.97
CA ILE A 226 -11.34 -8.37 -0.89
C ILE A 226 -11.76 -9.01 0.44
N MET A 227 -11.50 -8.33 1.56
CA MET A 227 -11.82 -8.85 2.89
C MET A 227 -13.32 -9.15 3.06
N GLY A 228 -14.18 -8.30 2.51
CA GLY A 228 -15.64 -8.50 2.54
C GLY A 228 -16.15 -9.62 1.61
N ALA A 229 -15.36 -10.03 0.62
CA ALA A 229 -15.70 -11.11 -0.30
C ALA A 229 -15.22 -12.49 0.18
N THR A 230 -14.19 -12.51 1.02
CA THR A 230 -13.54 -13.73 1.51
C THR A 230 -14.20 -14.28 2.78
N SER A 231 -14.19 -15.60 2.93
CA SER A 231 -14.41 -16.24 4.24
C SER A 231 -13.26 -15.93 5.21
N VAL A 232 -13.46 -16.17 6.51
CA VAL A 232 -12.42 -15.92 7.53
C VAL A 232 -11.11 -16.67 7.24
N TYR A 233 -11.18 -17.91 6.74
CA TYR A 233 -9.98 -18.70 6.42
C TYR A 233 -9.26 -18.18 5.18
N GLN A 234 -10.00 -17.79 4.14
CA GLN A 234 -9.45 -17.15 2.94
C GLN A 234 -8.81 -15.80 3.28
N ALA A 235 -9.51 -14.98 4.06
CA ALA A 235 -9.02 -13.71 4.58
C ALA A 235 -7.71 -13.87 5.37
N ALA A 236 -7.62 -14.88 6.24
CA ALA A 236 -6.42 -15.16 7.00
C ALA A 236 -5.22 -15.52 6.10
N LEU A 237 -5.41 -16.40 5.12
CA LEU A 237 -4.35 -16.76 4.16
C LEU A 237 -3.93 -15.60 3.27
N PHE A 238 -4.91 -14.81 2.80
CA PHE A 238 -4.64 -13.63 1.99
C PHE A 238 -3.82 -12.59 2.77
N LEU A 239 -4.23 -12.25 4.00
CA LEU A 239 -3.52 -11.31 4.85
C LEU A 239 -2.16 -11.84 5.29
N GLU A 240 -2.02 -13.14 5.51
CA GLU A 240 -0.72 -13.76 5.75
C GLU A 240 0.19 -13.59 4.53
N GLY A 241 -0.28 -13.95 3.33
CA GLY A 241 0.50 -13.79 2.10
C GLY A 241 0.91 -12.34 1.86
N LEU A 242 0.00 -11.39 2.10
CA LEU A 242 0.29 -9.97 1.97
C LEU A 242 1.33 -9.50 2.99
N ALA A 243 1.19 -9.93 4.25
CA ALA A 243 2.14 -9.59 5.30
C ALA A 243 3.52 -10.19 5.04
N GLN A 244 3.57 -11.46 4.62
CA GLN A 244 4.80 -12.15 4.23
C GLN A 244 5.49 -11.46 3.07
N PHE A 245 4.73 -11.07 2.04
CA PHE A 245 5.26 -10.33 0.89
C PHE A 245 5.93 -9.04 1.34
N ILE A 246 5.22 -8.20 2.10
CA ILE A 246 5.74 -6.88 2.53
C ILE A 246 6.93 -7.02 3.49
N VAL A 247 6.86 -7.94 4.45
CA VAL A 247 7.96 -8.22 5.37
C VAL A 247 9.16 -8.81 4.63
N GLY A 248 8.91 -9.69 3.66
CA GLY A 248 9.94 -10.37 2.86
C GLY A 248 10.72 -9.42 1.95
N LEU A 249 10.10 -8.35 1.45
CA LEU A 249 10.81 -7.27 0.73
C LEU A 249 11.86 -6.56 1.58
N ARG A 250 11.87 -6.76 2.90
CA ARG A 250 12.85 -6.21 3.84
C ARG A 250 13.83 -7.25 4.38
N ASP A 251 13.85 -8.46 3.81
CA ASP A 251 14.82 -9.48 4.19
C ASP A 251 16.25 -9.06 3.83
N HIS A 252 17.14 -9.07 4.82
CA HIS A 252 18.52 -8.60 4.64
C HIS A 252 19.34 -9.46 3.68
N ALA A 253 19.06 -10.77 3.59
CA ALA A 253 19.76 -11.64 2.67
C ALA A 253 19.33 -11.37 1.22
N LEU A 254 18.03 -11.21 0.98
CA LEU A 254 17.49 -10.81 -0.32
C LEU A 254 17.99 -9.43 -0.74
N LEU A 255 17.97 -8.44 0.16
CA LEU A 255 18.52 -7.11 -0.10
C LEU A 255 20.00 -7.16 -0.47
N GLY A 256 20.80 -7.92 0.30
CA GLY A 256 22.22 -8.08 0.02
C GLY A 256 22.50 -8.82 -1.29
N GLN A 257 21.63 -9.74 -1.73
CA GLN A 257 21.72 -10.35 -3.07
C GLN A 257 21.38 -9.34 -4.17
N PHE A 258 20.29 -8.60 -3.99
CA PHE A 258 19.85 -7.59 -4.97
C PHE A 258 20.88 -6.49 -5.19
N GLU A 259 21.50 -5.98 -4.12
CA GLU A 259 22.55 -4.97 -4.21
C GLU A 259 23.80 -5.48 -4.94
N ARG A 260 24.14 -6.77 -4.76
CA ARG A 260 25.25 -7.43 -5.48
C ARG A 260 24.93 -7.69 -6.95
N CYS A 261 23.65 -7.81 -7.31
CA CYS A 261 23.19 -7.97 -8.70
C CYS A 261 23.18 -6.66 -9.49
N LYS A 262 23.49 -5.49 -8.90
CA LYS A 262 23.70 -4.26 -9.66
C LYS A 262 24.80 -4.50 -10.69
N MET A 263 24.39 -4.77 -11.92
CA MET A 263 25.29 -5.03 -13.04
C MET A 263 26.29 -3.89 -13.14
N VAL A 264 27.56 -4.25 -13.31
CA VAL A 264 28.57 -3.33 -13.82
C VAL A 264 28.05 -2.86 -15.18
N ILE A 265 27.48 -1.66 -15.24
CA ILE A 265 27.25 -0.98 -16.51
C ILE A 265 28.64 -0.59 -16.98
N ASN A 266 29.28 -1.48 -17.76
CA ASN A 266 30.52 -1.17 -18.46
C ASN A 266 30.24 0.06 -19.32
N SER A 267 30.84 1.18 -18.92
CA SER A 267 30.82 2.46 -19.62
C SER A 267 31.82 2.45 -20.76
#